data_AF-A0A920V3N6-F1
#
_entry.id   AF-A0A920V3N6-F1
#
_cell.length_a   1.000
_cell.length_b   1.000
_cell.length_c   1.000
_cell.angle_alpha   90.00
_cell.angle_beta   90.00
_cell.angle_gamma   90.00
#
_symmetry.space_group_name_H-M   'P 1'
#
loop_
_entity.id
_entity.type
_entity.pdbx_description
1 polymer ?
#
loop_
_entity_poly.entity_id
_entity_poly.type
_entity_poly.pdbx_seq_one_letter_code
_entity_poly.pdbx_strand_id
1 'polypeptide(L)'
;MTEHDDQLLPGPSRQHQKKRAGGALQPWDVGDLPEPPTMDWRKLPTLIGPGILMAGVAIGAGEWLFGPAVSAQYGGTLLWLATLSILGQVFFNIEVMRYALYCGEPIVVGYFRTTPGPRLWLPIYLVLEICNIWPFMAANAAVPLAAAIFGHLPTDADYQLLGITLTEAEWVKAMGYAIFLLAFLPLVFGGTIYRVIEKMMTFKVVVVLLVVAVIAVFQVSWDNMVEVVTGFGRFGQVPDRAESVIAGRHFSVNLPGDGREFTLRGTIGDGTPDFIELLVDGSKVDPQGNNQDAETRTVRAKLEKLVRSEAREGRFLVDDLDGRRRLLIRGRIRDPLKKRRADSAWVAESYMLVADDRTQTFAVGEEMPAEVREWADELVALQGMRRVGLVGYIGEQAGCPI
;
A
#
# COMPACT_ATOMS: atom_id res chain seq x y z
N MET A 1 76.23 16.60 26.77
CA MET A 1 76.17 17.93 26.15
C MET A 1 76.81 17.77 24.78
N THR A 2 76.08 17.68 23.68
CA THR A 2 74.91 18.48 23.29
C THR A 2 73.96 17.67 22.39
N GLU A 3 72.69 18.02 22.52
CA GLU A 3 71.49 17.40 21.94
C GLU A 3 71.48 17.32 20.40
N HIS A 4 70.86 16.23 19.93
CA HIS A 4 70.09 16.21 18.69
C HIS A 4 68.89 17.16 18.87
N ASP A 5 68.84 18.25 18.12
CA ASP A 5 67.64 19.08 18.03
C ASP A 5 67.19 19.21 16.57
N ASP A 6 65.89 19.01 16.42
CA ASP A 6 65.17 18.72 15.20
C ASP A 6 65.27 19.83 14.14
N GLN A 7 65.74 19.48 12.95
CA GLN A 7 65.37 20.24 11.75
C GLN A 7 63.90 19.98 11.46
N LEU A 8 63.05 20.86 12.02
CA LEU A 8 61.67 21.07 11.60
C LEU A 8 61.61 21.18 10.07
N LEU A 9 61.19 20.11 9.41
CA LEU A 9 60.66 20.17 8.06
C LEU A 9 59.59 21.27 8.03
N PRO A 10 59.57 22.18 7.05
CA PRO A 10 58.50 23.15 6.94
C PRO A 10 57.19 22.38 6.79
N GLY A 11 56.36 22.44 7.83
CA GLY A 11 55.01 21.87 7.80
C GLY A 11 54.23 22.45 6.62
N PRO A 12 53.24 21.71 6.09
CA PRO A 12 52.45 22.20 4.98
C PRO A 12 51.91 23.58 5.34
N SER A 13 52.23 24.56 4.50
CA SER A 13 51.75 25.94 4.60
C SER A 13 50.29 25.94 5.04
N ARG A 14 49.99 26.55 6.19
CA ARG A 14 48.62 26.84 6.63
C ARG A 14 47.97 27.75 5.58
N GLN A 15 47.47 27.16 4.50
CA GLN A 15 46.45 27.77 3.69
C GLN A 15 45.31 28.07 4.67
N HIS A 16 44.97 29.34 4.83
CA HIS A 16 43.79 29.73 5.57
C HIS A 16 42.60 29.01 4.91
N GLN A 17 42.12 27.92 5.53
CA GLN A 17 40.90 27.25 5.09
C GLN A 17 39.81 28.31 5.08
N LYS A 18 39.32 28.62 3.87
CA LYS A 18 38.35 29.68 3.66
C LYS A 18 37.05 29.25 4.30
N LYS A 19 36.73 29.79 5.48
CA LYS A 19 35.50 29.43 6.19
C LYS A 19 34.28 30.10 5.56
N ARG A 20 33.19 29.35 5.39
CA ARG A 20 31.88 29.86 4.94
C ARG A 20 30.89 29.88 6.10
N ALA A 21 30.00 30.87 6.14
CA ALA A 21 28.98 30.97 7.18
C ALA A 21 28.09 29.71 7.19
N GLY A 22 27.93 29.10 8.37
CA GLY A 22 27.25 27.82 8.56
C GLY A 22 25.79 27.92 9.00
N GLY A 23 25.16 29.11 8.86
CA GLY A 23 23.82 29.39 9.35
C GLY A 23 23.75 29.37 10.88
N ALA A 24 22.82 28.61 11.44
CA ALA A 24 22.63 28.47 12.88
C ALA A 24 23.63 27.51 13.58
N LEU A 25 24.53 26.87 12.82
CA LEU A 25 25.61 26.02 13.35
C LEU A 25 26.99 26.57 12.94
N GLN A 26 28.04 25.90 13.41
CA GLN A 26 29.44 26.27 13.18
C GLN A 26 29.81 26.42 11.68
N PRO A 27 30.65 27.42 11.30
CA PRO A 27 31.06 27.66 9.93
C PRO A 27 31.68 26.44 9.22
N TRP A 28 31.56 26.38 7.90
CA TRP A 28 32.11 25.29 7.09
C TRP A 28 33.56 25.56 6.73
N ASP A 29 34.38 24.52 6.77
CA ASP A 29 35.68 24.51 6.13
C ASP A 29 35.50 24.19 4.64
N VAL A 30 36.09 25.00 3.76
CA VAL A 30 36.02 24.79 2.31
C VAL A 30 37.22 23.95 1.87
N GLY A 31 36.94 22.87 1.14
CA GLY A 31 37.92 22.02 0.47
C GLY A 31 37.44 21.62 -0.92
N ASP A 32 38.28 20.87 -1.63
CA ASP A 32 37.96 20.36 -2.96
C ASP A 32 37.23 19.01 -2.88
N LEU A 33 36.28 18.80 -3.79
CA LEU A 33 35.61 17.49 -3.90
C LEU A 33 36.54 16.45 -4.54
N PRO A 34 36.47 15.18 -4.10
CA PRO A 34 37.14 14.10 -4.80
C PRO A 34 36.64 13.99 -6.24
N GLU A 35 37.51 13.57 -7.15
CA GLU A 35 37.15 13.36 -8.55
C GLU A 35 36.02 12.33 -8.67
N PRO A 36 35.06 12.52 -9.60
CA PRO A 36 33.96 11.59 -9.78
C PRO A 36 34.50 10.22 -10.18
N PRO A 37 33.94 9.12 -9.65
CA PRO A 37 34.36 7.78 -10.02
C PRO A 37 34.16 7.55 -11.53
N THR A 38 35.13 6.93 -12.19
CA THR A 38 34.99 6.56 -13.60
C THR A 38 33.87 5.53 -13.77
N MET A 39 32.96 5.78 -14.71
CA MET A 39 31.84 4.91 -15.01
C MET A 39 32.31 3.70 -15.82
N ASP A 40 32.94 2.74 -15.14
CA ASP A 40 33.30 1.45 -15.72
C ASP A 40 32.18 0.45 -15.44
N TRP A 41 31.70 -0.27 -16.46
CA TRP A 41 30.68 -1.33 -16.30
C TRP A 41 31.06 -2.40 -15.26
N ARG A 42 32.37 -2.60 -15.00
CA ARG A 42 32.89 -3.49 -13.97
C ARG A 42 32.75 -2.95 -12.54
N LYS A 43 32.62 -1.63 -12.37
CA LYS A 43 32.40 -0.93 -11.09
C LYS A 43 30.92 -0.65 -10.81
N LEU A 44 30.04 -0.94 -11.77
CA LEU A 44 28.61 -0.77 -11.63
C LEU A 44 28.02 -1.54 -10.42
N PRO A 45 28.42 -2.80 -10.12
CA PRO A 45 27.94 -3.51 -8.94
C PRO A 45 28.28 -2.80 -7.62
N THR A 46 29.48 -2.21 -7.53
CA THR A 46 29.93 -1.45 -6.35
C THR A 46 29.19 -0.13 -6.18
N LEU A 47 28.71 0.48 -7.27
CA LEU A 47 27.92 1.71 -7.24
C LEU A 47 26.45 1.46 -6.89
N ILE A 48 25.91 0.29 -7.25
CA ILE A 48 24.51 -0.08 -7.00
C ILE A 48 24.29 -0.65 -5.58
N GLY A 49 25.33 -1.18 -4.94
CA GLY A 49 25.27 -1.79 -3.59
C GLY A 49 24.50 -0.97 -2.55
N PRO A 50 24.80 0.33 -2.34
CA PRO A 50 24.04 1.19 -1.43
C PRO A 50 22.55 1.33 -1.82
N GLY A 51 22.25 1.37 -3.12
CA GLY A 51 20.88 1.41 -3.62
C GLY A 51 20.10 0.12 -3.36
N ILE A 52 20.74 -1.05 -3.51
CA ILE A 52 20.15 -2.34 -3.16
C ILE A 52 19.89 -2.43 -1.65
N LEU A 53 20.80 -1.92 -0.82
CA LEU A 53 20.60 -1.86 0.62
C LEU A 53 19.35 -1.03 0.96
N MET A 54 19.21 0.17 0.37
CA MET A 54 18.05 1.04 0.55
C MET A 54 16.75 0.39 0.05
N ALA A 55 16.77 -0.24 -1.14
CA ALA A 55 15.64 -1.00 -1.65
C ALA A 55 15.28 -2.18 -0.73
N GLY A 56 16.28 -2.84 -0.16
CA GLY A 56 16.11 -3.93 0.80
C GLY A 56 15.41 -3.48 2.08
N VAL A 57 15.74 -2.29 2.60
CA VAL A 57 15.03 -1.71 3.76
C VAL A 57 13.57 -1.42 3.41
N ALA A 58 13.30 -0.85 2.23
CA ALA A 58 11.94 -0.58 1.77
C ALA A 58 11.09 -1.86 1.59
N ILE A 59 11.69 -2.98 1.15
CA ILE A 59 11.02 -4.28 0.93
C ILE A 59 10.80 -5.06 2.25
N GLY A 60 10.98 -4.44 3.43
CA GLY A 60 10.76 -5.08 4.74
C GLY A 60 9.65 -4.47 5.59
N ALA A 61 9.05 -3.36 5.16
CA ALA A 61 8.04 -2.65 5.92
C ALA A 61 6.65 -3.29 5.76
N GLY A 62 5.81 -3.23 6.80
CA GLY A 62 4.40 -3.66 6.75
C GLY A 62 3.57 -2.97 5.65
N GLU A 63 4.09 -1.86 5.10
CA GLU A 63 3.58 -1.14 3.93
C GLU A 63 3.53 -2.00 2.65
N TRP A 64 4.29 -3.10 2.58
CA TRP A 64 4.30 -4.01 1.43
C TRP A 64 2.93 -4.65 1.14
N LEU A 65 2.08 -4.80 2.16
CA LEU A 65 0.71 -5.29 1.99
C LEU A 65 -0.25 -4.20 1.48
N PHE A 66 0.06 -2.93 1.72
CA PHE A 66 -0.83 -1.82 1.39
C PHE A 66 -0.95 -1.62 -0.12
N GLY A 67 0.16 -1.66 -0.85
CA GLY A 67 0.16 -1.52 -2.32
C GLY A 67 -0.75 -2.54 -3.03
N PRO A 68 -0.58 -3.85 -2.78
CA PRO A 68 -1.48 -4.89 -3.30
C PRO A 68 -2.92 -4.73 -2.80
N ALA A 69 -3.14 -4.37 -1.54
CA ALA A 69 -4.49 -4.19 -1.00
C ALA A 69 -5.24 -3.05 -1.70
N VAL A 70 -4.58 -1.91 -1.93
CA VAL A 70 -5.13 -0.78 -2.68
C VAL A 70 -5.35 -1.16 -4.14
N SER A 71 -4.37 -1.80 -4.78
CA SER A 71 -4.48 -2.19 -6.20
C SER A 71 -5.53 -3.28 -6.44
N ALA A 72 -5.75 -4.17 -5.47
CA ALA A 72 -6.81 -5.18 -5.53
C ALA A 72 -8.20 -4.57 -5.32
N GLN A 73 -8.29 -3.51 -4.51
CA GLN A 73 -9.56 -2.82 -4.25
C GLN A 73 -9.95 -1.82 -5.32
N TYR A 74 -8.97 -1.15 -5.93
CA TYR A 74 -9.16 0.02 -6.79
C TYR A 74 -8.58 -0.15 -8.20
N GLY A 75 -8.06 -1.33 -8.52
CA GLY A 75 -7.38 -1.62 -9.78
C GLY A 75 -6.11 -0.78 -9.96
N GLY A 76 -5.75 -0.52 -11.23
CA GLY A 76 -4.60 0.31 -11.58
C GLY A 76 -4.85 1.81 -11.47
N THR A 77 -6.06 2.25 -11.13
CA THR A 77 -6.50 3.65 -11.24
C THR A 77 -5.69 4.59 -10.34
N LEU A 78 -5.28 4.16 -9.14
CA LEU A 78 -4.51 5.01 -8.20
C LEU A 78 -2.98 4.95 -8.42
N LEU A 79 -2.48 4.15 -9.36
CA LEU A 79 -1.03 3.96 -9.54
C LEU A 79 -0.30 5.23 -10.03
N TRP A 80 -1.00 6.22 -10.60
CA TRP A 80 -0.39 7.51 -10.95
C TRP A 80 0.10 8.28 -9.73
N LEU A 81 -0.51 8.08 -8.55
CA LEU A 81 0.01 8.63 -7.28
C LEU A 81 1.36 8.01 -6.92
N ALA A 82 1.54 6.71 -7.21
CA ALA A 82 2.82 6.05 -7.06
C ALA A 82 3.86 6.66 -8.01
N THR A 83 3.50 6.99 -9.26
CA THR A 83 4.38 7.72 -10.19
C THR A 83 4.84 9.05 -9.60
N LEU A 84 3.91 9.87 -9.11
CA LEU A 84 4.25 11.16 -8.50
C LEU A 84 5.14 10.98 -7.25
N SER A 85 4.85 9.98 -6.43
CA SER A 85 5.67 9.63 -5.27
C SER A 85 7.07 9.21 -5.67
N ILE A 86 7.22 8.32 -6.67
CA ILE A 86 8.51 7.87 -7.20
C ILE A 86 9.30 9.05 -7.75
N LEU A 87 8.68 9.91 -8.57
CA LEU A 87 9.35 11.10 -9.10
C LEU A 87 9.80 12.03 -7.98
N GLY A 88 8.91 12.34 -7.04
CA GLY A 88 9.23 13.17 -5.88
C GLY A 88 10.38 12.60 -5.05
N GLN A 89 10.37 11.29 -4.81
CA GLN A 89 11.44 10.58 -4.10
C GLN A 89 12.76 10.60 -4.88
N VAL A 90 12.74 10.45 -6.21
CA VAL A 90 13.96 10.54 -7.03
C VAL A 90 14.58 11.93 -6.91
N PHE A 91 13.79 13.00 -7.11
CA PHE A 91 14.28 14.37 -6.94
C PHE A 91 14.79 14.61 -5.52
N PHE A 92 14.01 14.25 -4.50
CA PHE A 92 14.38 14.43 -3.11
C PHE A 92 15.67 13.70 -2.75
N ASN A 93 15.79 12.41 -3.11
CA ASN A 93 16.97 11.62 -2.81
C ASN A 93 18.22 12.15 -3.53
N ILE A 94 18.09 12.59 -4.79
CA ILE A 94 19.20 13.25 -5.52
C ILE A 94 19.65 14.51 -4.77
N GLU A 95 18.71 15.32 -4.30
CA GLU A 95 19.01 16.54 -3.56
C GLU A 95 19.69 16.26 -2.21
N VAL A 96 19.21 15.27 -1.48
CA VAL A 96 19.80 14.81 -0.21
C VAL A 96 21.22 14.30 -0.41
N MET A 97 21.46 13.47 -1.44
CA MET A 97 22.80 12.97 -1.76
C MET A 97 23.74 14.10 -2.18
N ARG A 98 23.25 15.04 -3.00
CA ARG A 98 24.00 16.21 -3.45
C ARG A 98 24.41 17.08 -2.27
N TYR A 99 23.49 17.31 -1.34
CA TYR A 99 23.78 18.00 -0.10
C TYR A 99 24.87 17.28 0.71
N ALA A 100 24.70 15.97 0.96
CA ALA A 100 25.68 15.20 1.73
C ALA A 100 27.08 15.23 1.11
N LEU A 101 27.17 15.17 -0.22
CA LEU A 101 28.43 15.21 -0.95
C LEU A 101 29.11 16.58 -0.89
N TYR A 102 28.35 17.68 -1.03
CA TYR A 102 28.92 19.04 -1.01
C TYR A 102 29.24 19.55 0.39
N CYS A 103 28.48 19.13 1.40
CA CYS A 103 28.54 19.70 2.73
C CYS A 103 29.32 18.81 3.71
N GLY A 104 29.54 17.53 3.35
CA GLY A 104 30.20 16.55 4.21
C GLY A 104 29.38 16.15 5.45
N GLU A 105 28.10 16.52 5.49
CA GLU A 105 27.19 16.23 6.60
C GLU A 105 25.81 15.75 6.11
N PRO A 106 25.07 14.95 6.90
CA PRO A 106 23.72 14.52 6.53
C PRO A 106 22.74 15.69 6.39
N ILE A 107 21.74 15.55 5.51
CA ILE A 107 20.70 16.58 5.29
C ILE A 107 19.98 17.00 6.59
N VAL A 108 19.83 16.08 7.54
CA VAL A 108 19.21 16.36 8.84
C VAL A 108 19.99 17.42 9.62
N VAL A 109 21.33 17.39 9.57
CA VAL A 109 22.18 18.44 10.15
C VAL A 109 22.01 19.75 9.37
N GLY A 110 21.83 19.66 8.06
CA GLY A 110 21.53 20.81 7.22
C GLY A 110 20.26 21.56 7.59
N TYR A 111 19.18 20.85 7.94
CA TYR A 111 17.96 21.48 8.43
C TYR A 111 18.19 22.26 9.72
N PHE A 112 19.06 21.78 10.61
CA PHE A 112 19.44 22.53 11.81
C PHE A 112 20.17 23.84 11.50
N ARG A 113 20.79 23.98 10.32
CA ARG A 113 21.45 25.22 9.89
C ARG A 113 20.48 26.25 9.34
N THR A 114 19.33 25.84 8.81
CA THR A 114 18.33 26.74 8.22
C THR A 114 17.41 27.32 9.30
N THR A 115 16.95 28.55 9.12
CA THR A 115 15.89 29.14 9.96
C THR A 115 14.63 28.28 9.84
N PRO A 116 13.97 27.85 10.93
CA PRO A 116 13.99 28.37 12.31
C PRO A 116 15.07 27.83 13.27
N GLY A 117 16.00 27.02 12.79
CA GLY A 117 17.19 26.58 13.51
C GLY A 117 16.97 25.37 14.42
N PRO A 118 18.02 24.95 15.16
CA PRO A 118 18.01 23.68 15.89
C PRO A 118 16.93 23.61 16.98
N ARG A 119 16.54 24.75 17.55
CA ARG A 119 15.57 24.83 18.65
C ARG A 119 14.18 24.33 18.25
N LEU A 120 13.78 24.49 17.00
CA LEU A 120 12.50 23.97 16.50
C LEU A 120 12.65 22.61 15.83
N TRP A 121 13.68 22.44 14.99
CA TRP A 121 13.85 21.20 14.25
C TRP A 121 14.17 20.01 15.15
N LEU A 122 14.93 20.20 16.23
CA LEU A 122 15.28 19.13 17.16
C LEU A 122 14.05 18.46 17.78
N PRO A 123 13.11 19.18 18.44
CA PRO A 123 11.93 18.54 18.99
C PRO A 123 11.04 17.89 17.92
N ILE A 124 10.94 18.50 16.73
CA ILE A 124 10.17 17.90 15.61
C ILE A 124 10.77 16.54 15.22
N TYR A 125 12.09 16.47 14.97
CA TYR A 125 12.71 15.20 14.60
C TYR A 125 12.70 14.19 15.73
N LEU A 126 12.84 14.60 16.99
CA LEU A 126 12.71 13.69 18.12
C LEU A 126 11.31 13.06 18.18
N VAL A 127 10.25 13.85 17.97
CA VAL A 127 8.87 13.32 17.92
C VAL A 127 8.72 12.33 16.77
N LEU A 128 9.16 12.70 15.57
CA LEU A 128 9.08 11.82 14.39
C LEU A 128 9.86 10.51 14.59
N GLU A 129 11.05 10.59 15.17
CA GLU A 129 11.92 9.43 15.41
C GLU A 129 11.35 8.50 16.49
N ILE A 130 10.81 9.07 17.58
CA ILE A 130 10.12 8.29 18.62
C ILE A 130 8.92 7.54 18.03
N CYS A 131 8.16 8.19 17.13
CA CYS A 131 7.08 7.52 16.39
C CYS A 131 7.60 6.39 15.48
N ASN A 132 8.82 6.51 14.94
CA ASN A 132 9.43 5.49 14.08
C ASN A 132 9.95 4.27 14.87
N ILE A 133 10.47 4.48 16.09
CA ILE A 133 11.04 3.42 16.95
C ILE A 133 9.98 2.41 17.42
N TRP A 134 8.68 2.75 17.35
CA TRP A 134 7.61 1.86 17.76
C TRP A 134 7.71 0.51 17.02
N PRO A 135 7.52 -0.65 17.69
CA PRO A 135 7.79 -1.98 17.13
C PRO A 135 6.74 -2.42 16.08
N PHE A 136 6.20 -1.49 15.30
CA PHE A 136 5.28 -1.75 14.21
C PHE A 136 5.88 -2.71 13.16
N MET A 137 7.17 -2.56 12.82
CA MET A 137 7.83 -3.47 11.88
C MET A 137 7.90 -4.91 12.42
N ALA A 138 8.23 -5.06 13.71
CA ALA A 138 8.28 -6.36 14.36
C ALA A 138 6.88 -6.98 14.49
N ALA A 139 5.86 -6.17 14.80
CA ALA A 139 4.47 -6.60 14.84
C ALA A 139 3.97 -7.08 13.46
N ASN A 140 4.31 -6.36 12.38
CA ASN A 140 3.95 -6.78 11.03
C ASN A 140 4.69 -8.04 10.58
N ALA A 141 5.91 -8.29 11.06
CA ALA A 141 6.62 -9.55 10.80
C ALA A 141 6.03 -10.73 11.59
N ALA A 142 5.44 -10.48 12.76
CA ALA A 142 4.84 -11.50 13.60
C ALA A 142 3.58 -12.11 12.97
N VAL A 143 2.75 -11.33 12.27
CA VAL A 143 1.49 -11.84 11.69
C VAL A 143 1.72 -12.93 10.64
N PRO A 144 2.56 -12.74 9.60
CA PRO A 144 2.87 -13.80 8.64
C PRO A 144 3.57 -15.00 9.27
N LEU A 145 4.45 -14.76 10.26
CA LEU A 145 5.11 -15.84 10.98
C LEU A 145 4.10 -16.67 11.78
N ALA A 146 3.15 -16.03 12.45
CA ALA A 146 2.07 -16.70 13.17
C ALA A 146 1.20 -17.49 12.20
N ALA A 147 0.84 -16.89 11.07
CA ALA A 147 0.06 -17.58 10.04
C ALA A 147 0.78 -18.82 9.49
N ALA A 148 2.11 -18.75 9.34
CA ALA A 148 2.91 -19.89 8.91
C ALA A 148 2.97 -21.01 9.97
N ILE A 149 2.95 -20.66 11.26
CA ILE A 149 2.97 -21.63 12.38
C ILE A 149 1.57 -22.25 12.58
N PHE A 150 0.52 -21.45 12.56
CA PHE A 150 -0.86 -21.88 12.79
C PHE A 150 -1.47 -22.56 11.55
N GLY A 151 -0.98 -22.22 10.35
CA GLY A 151 -1.52 -22.71 9.07
C GLY A 151 -2.75 -21.94 8.58
N HIS A 152 -3.18 -20.92 9.31
CA HIS A 152 -4.26 -20.00 8.95
C HIS A 152 -3.99 -18.62 9.53
N LEU A 153 -4.77 -17.62 9.12
CA LEU A 153 -4.63 -16.28 9.71
C LEU A 153 -5.01 -16.32 11.20
N PRO A 154 -4.27 -15.60 12.07
CA PRO A 154 -4.60 -15.52 13.49
C PRO A 154 -6.00 -14.95 13.71
N THR A 155 -6.76 -15.61 14.58
CA THR A 155 -8.13 -15.25 14.99
C THR A 155 -8.18 -14.99 16.49
N ASP A 156 -9.38 -14.96 17.08
CA ASP A 156 -9.58 -14.92 18.53
C ASP A 156 -9.67 -16.33 19.15
N ALA A 157 -9.25 -17.38 18.43
CA ALA A 157 -9.22 -18.74 18.94
C ALA A 157 -8.10 -18.93 19.97
N ASP A 158 -8.32 -19.85 20.91
CA ASP A 158 -7.30 -20.27 21.86
C ASP A 158 -6.30 -21.21 21.21
N TYR A 159 -5.01 -20.90 21.34
CA TYR A 159 -3.93 -21.73 20.84
C TYR A 159 -3.01 -22.16 21.98
N GLN A 160 -2.76 -23.46 22.08
CA GLN A 160 -1.86 -24.03 23.07
C GLN A 160 -0.52 -24.37 22.45
N LEU A 161 0.53 -23.68 22.90
CA LEU A 161 1.91 -23.96 22.50
C LEU A 161 2.80 -24.04 23.73
N LEU A 162 3.65 -25.08 23.79
CA LEU A 162 4.61 -25.28 24.89
C LEU A 162 3.97 -25.30 26.30
N GLY A 163 2.70 -25.73 26.40
CA GLY A 163 1.97 -25.79 27.67
C GLY A 163 1.35 -24.46 28.13
N ILE A 164 1.43 -23.40 27.33
CA ILE A 164 0.81 -22.11 27.59
C ILE A 164 -0.40 -21.96 26.67
N THR A 165 -1.57 -21.64 27.24
CA THR A 165 -2.81 -21.34 26.50
C THR A 165 -2.99 -19.82 26.45
N LEU A 166 -2.90 -19.25 25.25
CA LEU A 166 -3.20 -17.84 24.99
C LEU A 166 -4.07 -17.77 23.73
N THR A 167 -4.77 -16.65 23.57
CA THR A 167 -5.45 -16.37 22.29
C THR A 167 -4.40 -16.23 21.18
N GLU A 168 -4.73 -16.62 19.95
CA GLU A 168 -3.85 -16.47 18.79
C GLU A 168 -3.39 -15.02 18.60
N ALA A 169 -4.27 -14.05 18.87
CA ALA A 169 -3.94 -12.63 18.88
C ALA A 169 -2.86 -12.27 19.94
N GLU A 170 -2.88 -12.87 21.12
CA GLU A 170 -1.86 -12.68 22.15
C GLU A 170 -0.53 -13.34 21.77
N TRP A 171 -0.58 -14.52 21.14
CA TRP A 171 0.61 -15.17 20.60
C TRP A 171 1.31 -14.31 19.55
N VAL A 172 0.55 -13.64 18.66
CA VAL A 172 1.11 -12.68 17.69
C VAL A 172 1.84 -11.55 18.40
N LYS A 173 1.26 -10.97 19.47
CA LYS A 173 1.91 -9.89 20.26
C LYS A 173 3.19 -10.38 20.92
N ALA A 174 3.15 -11.56 21.55
CA ALA A 174 4.31 -12.16 22.20
C ALA A 174 5.45 -12.40 21.20
N MET A 175 5.11 -12.90 20.01
CA MET A 175 6.07 -13.11 18.95
C MET A 175 6.61 -11.80 18.38
N GLY A 176 5.79 -10.75 18.27
CA GLY A 176 6.23 -9.40 17.91
C GLY A 176 7.29 -8.87 18.87
N TYR A 177 7.09 -9.03 20.18
CA TYR A 177 8.10 -8.68 21.19
C TYR A 177 9.36 -9.54 21.07
N ALA A 178 9.22 -10.84 20.84
CA ALA A 178 10.36 -11.73 20.64
C ALA A 178 11.19 -11.34 19.41
N ILE A 179 10.55 -11.09 18.26
CA ILE A 179 11.21 -10.62 17.03
C ILE A 179 11.91 -9.29 17.28
N PHE A 180 11.25 -8.35 17.96
CA PHE A 180 11.84 -7.05 18.30
C PHE A 180 13.12 -7.21 19.14
N LEU A 181 13.09 -8.03 20.20
CA LEU A 181 14.27 -8.28 21.03
C LEU A 181 15.38 -9.01 20.26
N LEU A 182 15.02 -10.00 19.44
CA LEU A 182 15.96 -10.73 18.59
C LEU A 182 16.63 -9.85 17.53
N ALA A 183 15.96 -8.78 17.07
CA ALA A 183 16.54 -7.83 16.13
C ALA A 183 17.77 -7.10 16.70
N PHE A 184 17.94 -7.06 18.03
CA PHE A 184 19.13 -6.50 18.68
C PHE A 184 20.31 -7.48 18.73
N LEU A 185 20.08 -8.78 18.61
CA LEU A 185 21.13 -9.80 18.73
C LEU A 185 22.26 -9.64 17.70
N PRO A 186 22.00 -9.32 16.41
CA PRO A 186 23.06 -9.04 15.45
C PRO A 186 23.93 -7.83 15.82
N LEU A 187 23.40 -6.84 16.55
CA LEU A 187 24.16 -5.65 16.96
C LEU A 187 25.27 -5.96 17.97
N VAL A 188 25.17 -7.07 18.69
CA VAL A 188 26.19 -7.53 19.65
C VAL A 188 27.48 -7.96 18.93
N PHE A 189 27.39 -8.39 17.67
CA PHE A 189 28.52 -8.92 16.89
C PHE A 189 29.15 -7.85 15.99
N GLY A 190 29.65 -6.77 16.60
CA GLY A 190 30.09 -5.50 15.97
C GLY A 190 31.14 -5.56 14.83
N GLY A 191 31.73 -6.71 14.52
CA GLY A 191 32.84 -6.80 13.55
C GLY A 191 32.46 -7.00 12.07
N THR A 192 31.29 -7.58 11.78
CA THR A 192 30.90 -7.95 10.39
C THR A 192 29.45 -7.57 10.04
N ILE A 193 28.80 -6.74 10.85
CA ILE A 193 27.36 -6.43 10.72
C ILE A 193 27.03 -5.88 9.34
N TYR A 194 27.78 -4.89 8.86
CA TYR A 194 27.49 -4.26 7.57
C TYR A 194 27.52 -5.25 6.41
N ARG A 195 28.58 -6.07 6.32
CA ARG A 195 28.74 -7.07 5.24
C ARG A 195 27.69 -8.17 5.32
N VAL A 196 27.27 -8.56 6.53
CA VAL A 196 26.19 -9.55 6.73
C VAL A 196 24.85 -8.95 6.31
N ILE A 197 24.52 -7.74 6.76
CA ILE A 197 23.27 -7.05 6.41
C ILE A 197 23.21 -6.82 4.90
N GLU A 198 24.28 -6.34 4.27
CA GLU A 198 24.33 -6.09 2.84
C GLU A 198 24.04 -7.37 2.03
N LYS A 199 24.69 -8.49 2.36
CA LYS A 199 24.44 -9.78 1.71
C LYS A 199 23.03 -10.29 1.94
N MET A 200 22.53 -10.19 3.17
CA MET A 200 21.19 -10.64 3.53
C MET A 200 20.11 -9.81 2.82
N MET A 201 20.25 -8.49 2.79
CA MET A 201 19.34 -7.59 2.08
C MET A 201 19.38 -7.82 0.58
N THR A 202 20.58 -7.98 -0.01
CA THR A 202 20.73 -8.30 -1.43
C THR A 202 20.04 -9.62 -1.78
N PHE A 203 20.29 -10.68 -0.99
CA PHE A 203 19.62 -11.96 -1.16
C PHE A 203 18.10 -11.83 -1.09
N LYS A 204 17.59 -11.13 -0.06
CA LYS A 204 16.16 -10.87 0.12
C LYS A 204 15.56 -10.17 -1.10
N VAL A 205 16.17 -9.08 -1.57
CA VAL A 205 15.69 -8.31 -2.72
C VAL A 205 15.65 -9.18 -3.97
N VAL A 206 16.72 -9.93 -4.25
CA VAL A 206 16.79 -10.81 -5.43
C VAL A 206 15.71 -11.89 -5.37
N VAL A 207 15.54 -12.56 -4.23
CA VAL A 207 14.53 -13.62 -4.06
C VAL A 207 13.12 -13.07 -4.22
N VAL A 208 12.79 -11.96 -3.55
CA VAL A 208 11.45 -11.36 -3.62
C VAL A 208 11.15 -10.91 -5.05
N LEU A 209 12.06 -10.19 -5.70
CA LEU A 209 11.87 -9.73 -7.08
C LEU A 209 11.75 -10.91 -8.05
N LEU A 210 12.52 -11.98 -7.87
CA LEU A 210 12.44 -13.18 -8.70
C LEU A 210 11.08 -13.86 -8.55
N VAL A 211 10.61 -14.08 -7.31
CA VAL A 211 9.33 -14.74 -7.05
C VAL A 211 8.17 -13.90 -7.63
N VAL A 212 8.18 -12.59 -7.38
CA VAL A 212 7.14 -11.69 -7.91
C VAL A 212 7.18 -11.65 -9.44
N ALA A 213 8.37 -11.63 -10.06
CA ALA A 213 8.50 -11.67 -11.51
C ALA A 213 7.96 -12.98 -12.11
N VAL A 214 8.26 -14.13 -11.49
CA VAL A 214 7.72 -15.42 -11.92
C VAL A 214 6.18 -15.41 -11.82
N ILE A 215 5.62 -14.97 -10.70
CA ILE A 215 4.16 -14.86 -10.54
C ILE A 215 3.57 -13.92 -11.59
N ALA A 216 4.18 -12.75 -11.81
CA ALA A 216 3.73 -11.77 -12.79
C ALA A 216 3.71 -12.34 -14.22
N VAL A 217 4.76 -13.08 -14.61
CA VAL A 217 4.88 -13.63 -15.96
C VAL A 217 3.92 -14.80 -16.20
N PHE A 218 3.80 -15.71 -15.22
CA PHE A 218 3.08 -16.98 -15.39
C PHE A 218 1.63 -16.97 -14.91
N GLN A 219 1.26 -16.11 -13.95
CA GLN A 219 -0.07 -16.12 -13.33
C GLN A 219 -0.93 -14.89 -13.67
N VAL A 220 -0.35 -13.79 -14.15
CA VAL A 220 -1.11 -12.56 -14.43
C VAL A 220 -1.61 -12.51 -15.89
N SER A 221 -2.89 -12.18 -16.05
CA SER A 221 -3.51 -11.99 -17.37
C SER A 221 -2.91 -10.78 -18.09
N TRP A 222 -2.98 -10.78 -19.42
CA TRP A 222 -2.44 -9.67 -20.21
C TRP A 222 -3.18 -8.36 -19.91
N ASP A 223 -4.50 -8.42 -19.79
CA ASP A 223 -5.33 -7.24 -19.50
C ASP A 223 -4.97 -6.61 -18.16
N ASN A 224 -4.76 -7.42 -17.11
CA ASN A 224 -4.35 -6.92 -15.80
C ASN A 224 -2.95 -6.30 -15.84
N MET A 225 -2.05 -6.84 -16.67
CA MET A 225 -0.71 -6.26 -16.82
C MET A 225 -0.76 -4.90 -17.53
N VAL A 226 -1.55 -4.80 -18.60
CA VAL A 226 -1.79 -3.51 -19.29
C VAL A 226 -2.46 -2.53 -18.35
N GLU A 227 -3.43 -2.97 -17.56
CA GLU A 227 -4.14 -2.18 -16.56
C GLU A 227 -3.17 -1.57 -15.54
N VAL A 228 -2.27 -2.38 -14.98
CA VAL A 228 -1.25 -1.93 -14.02
C VAL A 228 -0.27 -0.97 -14.67
N VAL A 229 0.29 -1.32 -15.84
CA VAL A 229 1.30 -0.50 -16.53
C VAL A 229 0.72 0.86 -16.95
N THR A 230 -0.49 0.87 -17.52
CA THR A 230 -1.15 2.11 -17.94
C THR A 230 -1.64 2.92 -16.74
N GLY A 231 -1.94 2.27 -15.60
CA GLY A 231 -2.30 2.92 -14.35
C GLY A 231 -1.32 3.99 -13.88
N PHE A 232 0.00 3.77 -14.06
CA PHE A 232 1.04 4.75 -13.72
C PHE A 232 0.93 6.07 -14.51
N GLY A 233 0.26 6.08 -15.66
CA GLY A 233 0.08 7.27 -16.51
C GLY A 233 -1.30 7.91 -16.44
N ARG A 234 -2.24 7.38 -15.64
CA ARG A 234 -3.64 7.84 -15.58
C ARG A 234 -3.83 9.00 -14.61
N PHE A 235 -3.10 10.09 -14.84
CA PHE A 235 -3.11 11.25 -13.94
C PHE A 235 -4.51 11.84 -13.75
N GLY A 236 -4.88 12.11 -12.50
CA GLY A 236 -6.14 12.76 -12.15
C GLY A 236 -7.37 11.86 -12.29
N GLN A 237 -7.22 10.54 -12.40
CA GLN A 237 -8.33 9.60 -12.31
C GLN A 237 -8.54 9.11 -10.88
N VAL A 238 -9.80 8.96 -10.50
CA VAL A 238 -10.24 8.41 -9.21
C VAL A 238 -11.10 7.18 -9.49
N PRO A 239 -10.89 6.08 -8.76
CA PRO A 239 -11.77 4.93 -8.82
C PRO A 239 -13.07 5.29 -8.09
N ASP A 240 -14.19 5.21 -8.80
CA ASP A 240 -15.51 5.25 -8.19
C ASP A 240 -16.06 3.82 -8.13
N ARG A 241 -16.53 3.40 -6.96
CA ARG A 241 -16.93 2.00 -6.75
C ARG A 241 -18.44 1.94 -6.71
N ALA A 242 -19.00 0.95 -7.41
CA ALA A 242 -20.43 0.73 -7.35
C ALA A 242 -20.92 0.47 -5.93
N GLU A 243 -22.11 0.99 -5.63
CA GLU A 243 -22.77 0.91 -4.33
C GLU A 243 -22.77 -0.51 -3.77
N SER A 244 -23.14 -1.50 -4.59
CA SER A 244 -23.05 -2.90 -4.21
C SER A 244 -22.40 -3.75 -5.29
N VAL A 245 -21.44 -4.58 -4.87
CA VAL A 245 -20.78 -5.57 -5.71
C VAL A 245 -20.74 -6.89 -4.97
N ILE A 246 -21.39 -7.91 -5.52
CA ILE A 246 -21.31 -9.30 -5.08
C ILE A 246 -20.62 -10.08 -6.18
N ALA A 247 -19.41 -10.60 -5.94
CA ALA A 247 -18.63 -11.23 -6.99
C ALA A 247 -17.78 -12.41 -6.49
N GLY A 248 -18.17 -13.62 -6.91
CA GLY A 248 -17.37 -14.82 -6.70
C GLY A 248 -17.13 -15.10 -5.22
N ARG A 249 -15.91 -14.83 -4.73
CA ARG A 249 -15.48 -15.07 -3.33
C ARG A 249 -15.57 -13.85 -2.43
N HIS A 250 -15.93 -12.67 -2.93
CA HIS A 250 -15.96 -11.43 -2.13
C HIS A 250 -17.24 -10.65 -2.42
N PHE A 251 -17.76 -9.94 -1.41
CA PHE A 251 -18.86 -9.00 -1.61
C PHE A 251 -18.69 -7.75 -0.74
N SER A 252 -19.22 -6.64 -1.24
CA SER A 252 -19.41 -5.38 -0.53
C SER A 252 -20.77 -4.87 -0.95
N VAL A 253 -21.74 -4.83 -0.03
CA VAL A 253 -23.11 -4.43 -0.33
C VAL A 253 -23.47 -3.25 0.54
N ASN A 254 -23.95 -2.18 -0.10
CA ASN A 254 -24.43 -0.98 0.55
C ASN A 254 -25.95 -0.96 0.60
N LEU A 255 -26.51 -0.58 1.74
CA LEU A 255 -27.90 -0.19 1.87
C LEU A 255 -27.98 1.20 2.50
N PRO A 256 -28.67 2.17 1.86
CA PRO A 256 -29.08 3.37 2.57
C PRO A 256 -30.14 2.99 3.62
N GLY A 257 -29.84 3.26 4.88
CA GLY A 257 -30.80 3.34 5.98
C GLY A 257 -31.28 4.78 6.18
N ASP A 258 -32.15 5.01 7.16
CA ASP A 258 -32.89 6.27 7.34
C ASP A 258 -31.95 7.41 7.80
N GLY A 259 -31.16 7.94 6.86
CA GLY A 259 -30.09 8.92 7.11
C GLY A 259 -28.73 8.33 7.49
N ARG A 260 -28.54 7.01 7.38
CA ARG A 260 -27.28 6.30 7.68
C ARG A 260 -26.91 5.33 6.56
N GLU A 261 -25.63 5.18 6.29
CA GLU A 261 -25.11 4.28 5.25
C GLU A 261 -24.60 2.98 5.87
N PHE A 262 -25.11 1.84 5.40
CA PHE A 262 -24.72 0.52 5.92
C PHE A 262 -24.00 -0.29 4.86
N THR A 263 -22.70 -0.53 5.05
CA THR A 263 -21.91 -1.38 4.16
C THR A 263 -21.57 -2.72 4.83
N LEU A 264 -22.00 -3.82 4.23
CA LEU A 264 -21.63 -5.17 4.66
C LEU A 264 -20.60 -5.77 3.71
N ARG A 265 -19.46 -6.19 4.27
CA ARG A 265 -18.36 -6.82 3.53
C ARG A 265 -18.09 -8.23 4.03
N GLY A 266 -17.72 -9.10 3.12
CA GLY A 266 -17.38 -10.47 3.47
C GLY A 266 -16.86 -11.29 2.31
N THR A 267 -16.70 -12.58 2.59
CA THR A 267 -16.24 -13.55 1.61
C THR A 267 -17.26 -14.65 1.42
N ILE A 268 -17.18 -15.39 0.32
CA ILE A 268 -18.01 -16.57 0.07
C ILE A 268 -17.08 -17.77 0.06
N GLY A 269 -17.20 -18.60 1.10
CA GLY A 269 -16.45 -19.84 1.30
C GLY A 269 -17.40 -21.04 1.26
N ASP A 270 -17.05 -22.08 0.51
CA ASP A 270 -17.81 -23.34 0.40
C ASP A 270 -19.32 -23.18 0.12
N GLY A 271 -19.68 -22.14 -0.64
CA GLY A 271 -21.08 -21.83 -1.00
C GLY A 271 -21.87 -21.08 0.07
N THR A 272 -21.25 -20.72 1.20
CA THR A 272 -21.85 -19.90 2.25
C THR A 272 -21.13 -18.56 2.38
N PRO A 273 -21.86 -17.43 2.47
CA PRO A 273 -21.25 -16.14 2.75
C PRO A 273 -20.82 -16.08 4.22
N ASP A 274 -19.54 -15.76 4.42
CA ASP A 274 -18.94 -15.40 5.69
C ASP A 274 -18.88 -13.86 5.80
N PHE A 275 -19.49 -13.32 6.86
CA PHE A 275 -19.66 -11.88 7.06
C PHE A 275 -18.56 -11.36 7.95
N ILE A 276 -17.62 -10.63 7.36
CA ILE A 276 -16.39 -10.23 8.05
C ILE A 276 -16.58 -8.87 8.72
N GLU A 277 -17.14 -7.88 8.01
CA GLU A 277 -17.21 -6.51 8.50
C GLU A 277 -18.55 -5.85 8.19
N LEU A 278 -19.10 -5.16 9.18
CA LEU A 278 -20.21 -4.23 9.01
C LEU A 278 -19.70 -2.81 9.31
N LEU A 279 -19.87 -1.91 8.35
CA LEU A 279 -19.57 -0.50 8.47
C LEU A 279 -20.88 0.28 8.54
N VAL A 280 -20.94 1.23 9.45
CA VAL A 280 -22.03 2.21 9.50
C VAL A 280 -21.44 3.60 9.43
N ASP A 281 -21.84 4.38 8.42
CA ASP A 281 -21.28 5.69 8.10
C ASP A 281 -19.74 5.65 8.00
N GLY A 282 -19.22 4.58 7.38
CA GLY A 282 -17.78 4.33 7.21
C GLY A 282 -17.05 3.80 8.46
N SER A 283 -17.70 3.71 9.63
CA SER A 283 -17.09 3.24 10.87
C SER A 283 -17.39 1.76 11.13
N LYS A 284 -16.36 0.97 11.47
CA LYS A 284 -16.54 -0.46 11.79
C LYS A 284 -17.37 -0.63 13.07
N VAL A 285 -18.38 -1.48 13.00
CA VAL A 285 -19.23 -1.82 14.14
C VAL A 285 -18.89 -3.24 14.63
N ASP A 286 -18.97 -3.45 15.95
CA ASP A 286 -18.64 -4.72 16.60
C ASP A 286 -19.34 -5.91 15.91
N PRO A 287 -18.58 -6.88 15.38
CA PRO A 287 -19.14 -8.04 14.68
C PRO A 287 -20.04 -8.92 15.58
N GLN A 288 -19.82 -8.92 16.90
CA GLN A 288 -20.56 -9.75 17.87
C GLN A 288 -21.92 -9.17 18.27
N GLY A 289 -22.26 -7.95 17.84
CA GLY A 289 -23.61 -7.40 17.99
C GLY A 289 -23.99 -6.95 19.41
N ASN A 290 -23.06 -7.01 20.37
CA ASN A 290 -23.32 -6.74 21.78
C ASN A 290 -23.69 -5.26 22.04
N ASN A 291 -23.27 -4.34 21.16
CA ASN A 291 -23.52 -2.90 21.31
C ASN A 291 -24.23 -2.26 20.09
N GLN A 292 -24.94 -3.06 19.30
CA GLN A 292 -25.66 -2.57 18.10
C GLN A 292 -27.10 -2.16 18.41
N ASP A 293 -27.52 -1.02 17.87
CA ASP A 293 -28.89 -0.54 17.87
C ASP A 293 -29.83 -1.44 17.04
N ALA A 294 -31.13 -1.37 17.32
CA ALA A 294 -32.14 -2.23 16.70
C ALA A 294 -32.25 -2.02 15.17
N GLU A 295 -31.99 -0.80 14.69
CA GLU A 295 -31.95 -0.48 13.27
C GLU A 295 -30.78 -1.19 12.59
N THR A 296 -29.55 -1.03 13.11
CA THR A 296 -28.36 -1.72 12.60
C THR A 296 -28.55 -3.23 12.51
N ARG A 297 -29.14 -3.87 13.53
CA ARG A 297 -29.44 -5.31 13.50
C ARG A 297 -30.44 -5.69 12.40
N THR A 298 -31.45 -4.86 12.18
CA THR A 298 -32.47 -5.10 11.16
C THR A 298 -31.90 -4.92 9.75
N VAL A 299 -31.11 -3.88 9.52
CA VAL A 299 -30.44 -3.62 8.24
C VAL A 299 -29.41 -4.72 7.95
N ARG A 300 -28.62 -5.12 8.95
CA ARG A 300 -27.71 -6.27 8.84
C ARG A 300 -28.44 -7.53 8.39
N ALA A 301 -29.54 -7.90 9.04
CA ALA A 301 -30.31 -9.09 8.65
C ALA A 301 -30.84 -9.02 7.21
N LYS A 302 -31.25 -7.83 6.75
CA LYS A 302 -31.65 -7.61 5.34
C LYS A 302 -30.47 -7.79 4.37
N LEU A 303 -29.31 -7.20 4.69
CA LEU A 303 -28.09 -7.31 3.90
C LEU A 303 -27.61 -8.77 3.82
N GLU A 304 -27.58 -9.47 4.95
CA GLU A 304 -27.21 -10.89 5.00
C GLU A 304 -28.15 -11.75 4.15
N LYS A 305 -29.46 -11.48 4.20
CA LYS A 305 -30.45 -12.18 3.37
C LYS A 305 -30.25 -11.89 1.88
N LEU A 306 -30.00 -10.64 1.52
CA LEU A 306 -29.71 -10.23 0.13
C LEU A 306 -28.48 -10.96 -0.40
N VAL A 307 -27.37 -10.90 0.35
CA VAL A 307 -26.13 -11.61 0.01
C VAL A 307 -26.40 -13.09 -0.12
N ARG A 308 -27.06 -13.75 0.85
CA ARG A 308 -27.38 -15.19 0.76
C ARG A 308 -28.25 -15.55 -0.46
N SER A 309 -29.11 -14.65 -0.93
CA SER A 309 -29.96 -14.92 -2.11
C SER A 309 -29.23 -14.77 -3.44
N GLU A 310 -28.28 -13.85 -3.53
CA GLU A 310 -27.61 -13.45 -4.78
C GLU A 310 -26.16 -13.99 -4.88
N ALA A 311 -25.52 -14.31 -3.75
CA ALA A 311 -24.19 -14.93 -3.68
C ALA A 311 -24.24 -16.38 -4.17
N ARG A 312 -24.04 -16.55 -5.47
CA ARG A 312 -23.87 -17.86 -6.10
C ARG A 312 -22.47 -17.98 -6.68
N GLU A 313 -21.88 -19.16 -6.54
CA GLU A 313 -20.55 -19.42 -7.07
C GLU A 313 -20.49 -19.17 -8.58
N GLY A 314 -19.48 -18.41 -9.01
CA GLY A 314 -19.28 -18.05 -10.42
C GLY A 314 -20.30 -17.05 -10.98
N ARG A 315 -21.11 -16.37 -10.15
CA ARG A 315 -21.96 -15.25 -10.57
C ARG A 315 -21.49 -13.92 -9.97
N PHE A 316 -21.93 -12.84 -10.61
CA PHE A 316 -21.79 -11.50 -10.05
C PHE A 316 -23.09 -10.70 -10.13
N LEU A 317 -23.24 -9.78 -9.19
CA LEU A 317 -24.25 -8.73 -9.16
C LEU A 317 -23.50 -7.40 -8.92
N VAL A 318 -23.74 -6.42 -9.77
CA VAL A 318 -23.33 -5.03 -9.56
C VAL A 318 -24.58 -4.18 -9.48
N ASP A 319 -24.60 -3.27 -8.53
CA ASP A 319 -25.64 -2.28 -8.30
C ASP A 319 -24.96 -0.93 -8.16
N ASP A 320 -25.15 -0.07 -9.14
CA ASP A 320 -24.51 1.25 -9.20
C ASP A 320 -25.55 2.36 -9.27
N LEU A 321 -25.26 3.49 -8.62
CA LEU A 321 -26.12 4.66 -8.59
C LEU A 321 -25.38 5.85 -9.22
N ASP A 322 -25.95 6.41 -10.28
CA ASP A 322 -25.45 7.61 -10.94
C ASP A 322 -26.54 8.70 -10.89
N GLY A 323 -26.43 9.57 -9.88
CA GLY A 323 -27.44 10.57 -9.55
C GLY A 323 -28.79 9.95 -9.19
N ARG A 324 -29.76 10.00 -10.13
CA ARG A 324 -31.10 9.41 -9.97
C ARG A 324 -31.29 8.10 -10.72
N ARG A 325 -30.29 7.67 -11.49
CA ARG A 325 -30.34 6.44 -12.29
C ARG A 325 -29.64 5.34 -11.52
N ARG A 326 -30.27 4.17 -11.41
CA ARG A 326 -29.68 2.98 -10.80
C ARG A 326 -29.53 1.90 -11.85
N LEU A 327 -28.35 1.32 -11.97
CA LEU A 327 -28.05 0.26 -12.91
C LEU A 327 -27.68 -1.01 -12.17
N LEU A 328 -28.49 -2.05 -12.38
CA LEU A 328 -28.27 -3.38 -11.84
C LEU A 328 -27.79 -4.31 -12.95
N ILE A 329 -26.61 -4.90 -12.78
CA ILE A 329 -26.00 -5.81 -13.75
C ILE A 329 -25.85 -7.18 -13.09
N ARG A 330 -26.41 -8.21 -13.73
CA ARG A 330 -26.21 -9.62 -13.32
C ARG A 330 -25.42 -10.35 -14.38
N GLY A 331 -24.55 -11.25 -13.96
CA GLY A 331 -23.79 -12.06 -14.90
C GLY A 331 -23.05 -13.23 -14.29
N ARG A 332 -22.15 -13.80 -15.10
CA ARG A 332 -21.27 -14.91 -14.73
C ARG A 332 -19.81 -14.51 -14.78
N ILE A 333 -19.04 -15.07 -13.85
CA ILE A 333 -17.59 -14.98 -13.80
C ILE A 333 -17.04 -16.26 -14.44
N ARG A 334 -16.26 -16.11 -15.51
CA ARG A 334 -15.61 -17.26 -16.16
C ARG A 334 -14.48 -17.78 -15.29
N ASP A 335 -14.34 -19.11 -15.26
CA ASP A 335 -13.22 -19.78 -14.59
C ASP A 335 -11.89 -19.28 -15.17
N PRO A 336 -11.02 -18.65 -14.35
CA PRO A 336 -9.73 -18.13 -14.79
C PRO A 336 -8.84 -19.18 -15.44
N LEU A 337 -8.96 -20.47 -15.05
CA LEU A 337 -8.13 -21.55 -15.56
C LEU A 337 -8.57 -22.08 -16.93
N LYS A 338 -9.84 -21.88 -17.30
CA LYS A 338 -10.43 -22.39 -18.56
C LYS A 338 -10.59 -21.32 -19.63
N LYS A 339 -10.45 -20.06 -19.24
CA LYS A 339 -10.65 -18.89 -20.08
C LYS A 339 -9.38 -18.61 -20.91
N ARG A 340 -9.55 -18.19 -22.18
CA ARG A 340 -8.40 -17.69 -22.98
C ARG A 340 -7.91 -16.36 -22.42
N ARG A 341 -6.61 -16.08 -22.56
CA ARG A 341 -5.97 -14.88 -22.00
C ARG A 341 -6.62 -13.55 -22.43
N ALA A 342 -7.31 -13.52 -23.56
CA ALA A 342 -7.92 -12.33 -24.16
C ALA A 342 -9.44 -12.19 -23.92
N ASP A 343 -10.10 -13.16 -23.29
CA ASP A 343 -11.53 -13.04 -23.00
C ASP A 343 -11.74 -12.06 -21.82
N SER A 344 -12.96 -11.55 -21.60
CA SER A 344 -13.31 -10.83 -20.36
C SER A 344 -13.63 -11.80 -19.22
N ALA A 345 -13.26 -11.45 -17.98
CA ALA A 345 -13.47 -12.34 -16.82
C ALA A 345 -14.95 -12.36 -16.42
N TRP A 346 -15.60 -11.21 -16.49
CA TRP A 346 -17.01 -11.02 -16.19
C TRP A 346 -17.79 -10.95 -17.49
N VAL A 347 -18.92 -11.64 -17.54
CA VAL A 347 -19.84 -11.63 -18.68
C VAL A 347 -21.23 -11.31 -18.14
N ALA A 348 -21.75 -10.14 -18.50
CA ALA A 348 -23.11 -9.75 -18.15
C ALA A 348 -24.15 -10.62 -18.89
N GLU A 349 -25.25 -10.91 -18.22
CA GLU A 349 -26.39 -11.70 -18.72
C GLU A 349 -27.68 -10.88 -18.76
N SER A 350 -27.80 -9.85 -17.92
CA SER A 350 -28.95 -8.95 -17.90
C SER A 350 -28.59 -7.61 -17.29
N TYR A 351 -29.21 -6.56 -17.81
CA TYR A 351 -29.09 -5.20 -17.30
C TYR A 351 -30.48 -4.71 -16.89
N MET A 352 -30.58 -4.03 -15.77
CA MET A 352 -31.82 -3.39 -15.31
C MET A 352 -31.51 -1.95 -14.94
N LEU A 353 -32.10 -1.02 -15.68
CA LEU A 353 -32.01 0.40 -15.45
C LEU A 353 -33.27 0.89 -14.75
N VAL A 354 -33.12 1.54 -13.61
CA VAL A 354 -34.19 2.23 -12.90
C VAL A 354 -33.92 3.73 -12.98
N ALA A 355 -34.83 4.48 -13.63
CA ALA A 355 -34.73 5.93 -13.77
C ALA A 355 -36.12 6.56 -13.63
N ASP A 356 -36.27 7.53 -12.73
CA ASP A 356 -37.52 8.31 -12.51
C ASP A 356 -38.77 7.41 -12.47
N ASP A 357 -38.74 6.38 -11.62
CA ASP A 357 -39.77 5.33 -11.43
C ASP A 357 -40.03 4.37 -12.60
N ARG A 358 -39.28 4.46 -13.69
CA ARG A 358 -39.34 3.48 -14.79
C ARG A 358 -38.23 2.45 -14.63
N THR A 359 -38.62 1.19 -14.63
CA THR A 359 -37.68 0.06 -14.69
C THR A 359 -37.66 -0.48 -16.12
N GLN A 360 -36.49 -0.46 -16.76
CA GLN A 360 -36.24 -1.06 -18.05
C GLN A 360 -35.24 -2.20 -17.88
N THR A 361 -35.56 -3.37 -18.43
CA THR A 361 -34.67 -4.53 -18.41
C THR A 361 -34.19 -4.79 -19.83
N PHE A 362 -32.90 -4.98 -19.99
CA PHE A 362 -32.26 -5.25 -21.28
C PHE A 362 -31.59 -6.61 -21.26
N ALA A 363 -31.83 -7.41 -22.30
CA ALA A 363 -31.10 -8.64 -22.55
C ALA A 363 -29.74 -8.37 -23.22
N VAL A 364 -28.84 -9.35 -23.18
CA VAL A 364 -27.55 -9.26 -23.87
C VAL A 364 -27.79 -9.11 -25.38
N GLY A 365 -27.24 -8.04 -25.96
CA GLY A 365 -27.37 -7.73 -27.40
C GLY A 365 -28.58 -6.86 -27.76
N GLU A 366 -29.43 -6.50 -26.79
CA GLU A 366 -30.50 -5.54 -26.99
C GLU A 366 -29.95 -4.11 -27.15
N GLU A 367 -30.65 -3.27 -27.93
CA GLU A 367 -30.25 -1.88 -28.09
C GLU A 367 -30.49 -1.09 -26.80
N MET A 368 -29.39 -0.73 -26.15
CA MET A 368 -29.36 0.15 -24.98
C MET A 368 -28.91 1.54 -25.42
N PRO A 369 -29.33 2.60 -24.70
CA PRO A 369 -28.74 3.93 -24.87
C PRO A 369 -27.22 3.85 -24.74
N ALA A 370 -26.48 4.56 -25.62
CA ALA A 370 -25.03 4.48 -25.67
C ALA A 370 -24.36 4.79 -24.32
N GLU A 371 -24.84 5.80 -23.60
CA GLU A 371 -24.37 6.16 -22.26
C GLU A 371 -24.51 5.01 -21.25
N VAL A 372 -25.66 4.32 -21.25
CA VAL A 372 -25.92 3.21 -20.31
C VAL A 372 -25.10 1.99 -20.69
N ARG A 373 -24.87 1.76 -21.99
CA ARG A 373 -23.99 0.68 -22.46
C ARG A 373 -22.54 0.93 -22.04
N GLU A 374 -22.03 2.14 -22.23
CA GLU A 374 -20.67 2.52 -21.82
C GLU A 374 -20.50 2.38 -20.30
N TRP A 375 -21.48 2.86 -19.53
CA TRP A 375 -21.53 2.70 -18.07
C TRP A 375 -21.49 1.22 -17.66
N ALA A 376 -22.32 0.38 -18.29
CA ALA A 376 -22.38 -1.04 -17.99
C ALA A 376 -21.10 -1.79 -18.39
N ASP A 377 -20.53 -1.47 -19.56
CA ASP A 377 -19.30 -2.08 -20.06
C ASP A 377 -18.10 -1.70 -19.19
N GLU A 378 -18.03 -0.47 -18.70
CA GLU A 378 -17.01 -0.02 -17.76
C GLU A 378 -17.10 -0.79 -16.43
N LEU A 379 -18.30 -0.87 -15.84
CA LEU A 379 -18.53 -1.64 -14.61
C LEU A 379 -18.16 -3.12 -14.77
N VAL A 380 -18.48 -3.75 -15.91
CA VAL A 380 -18.14 -5.16 -16.15
C VAL A 380 -16.64 -5.33 -16.38
N ALA A 381 -15.99 -4.42 -17.13
CA ALA A 381 -14.57 -4.46 -17.41
C ALA A 381 -13.72 -4.24 -16.16
N LEU A 382 -14.15 -3.35 -15.26
CA LEU A 382 -13.45 -2.98 -14.03
C LEU A 382 -14.05 -3.62 -12.77
N GLN A 383 -14.86 -4.67 -12.93
CA GLN A 383 -15.36 -5.51 -11.83
C GLN A 383 -16.15 -4.74 -10.75
N GLY A 384 -17.03 -3.85 -11.19
CA GLY A 384 -17.88 -3.01 -10.33
C GLY A 384 -17.24 -1.68 -9.97
N MET A 385 -16.27 -1.20 -10.75
CA MET A 385 -15.67 0.13 -10.60
C MET A 385 -15.87 0.95 -11.88
N ARG A 386 -15.78 2.27 -11.72
CA ARG A 386 -15.77 3.28 -12.77
C ARG A 386 -14.58 4.19 -12.57
N ARG A 387 -14.18 4.88 -13.64
CA ARG A 387 -13.12 5.88 -13.58
C ARG A 387 -13.71 7.24 -13.80
N VAL A 388 -13.62 8.06 -12.78
CA VAL A 388 -14.06 9.45 -12.82
C VAL A 388 -12.85 10.38 -12.77
N GLY A 389 -12.94 11.50 -13.48
CA GLY A 389 -11.94 12.55 -13.39
C GLY A 389 -12.01 13.23 -12.03
N LEU A 390 -10.88 13.42 -11.36
CA LEU A 390 -10.77 14.02 -10.02
C LEU A 390 -11.52 15.35 -9.92
N VAL A 391 -11.42 16.20 -10.95
CA VAL A 391 -12.10 17.50 -10.98
C VAL A 391 -13.62 17.35 -11.06
N GLY A 392 -14.12 16.38 -11.83
CA GLY A 392 -15.54 16.06 -11.92
C GLY A 392 -16.07 15.47 -10.62
N TYR A 393 -15.34 14.51 -10.06
CA TYR A 393 -15.67 13.86 -8.80
C TYR A 393 -15.79 14.84 -7.63
N ILE A 394 -14.84 15.78 -7.49
CA ILE A 394 -14.91 16.83 -6.47
C ILE A 394 -16.13 17.73 -6.70
N GLY A 395 -16.47 18.05 -7.95
CA GLY A 395 -17.65 18.85 -8.28
C GLY A 395 -18.96 18.18 -7.90
N GLU A 396 -19.08 16.88 -8.10
CA GLU A 396 -20.27 16.08 -7.76
C GLU A 396 -20.42 15.89 -6.25
N GLN A 397 -19.33 15.57 -5.55
CA GLN A 397 -19.38 15.35 -4.10
C GLN A 397 -19.43 16.64 -3.28
N ALA A 398 -18.89 17.77 -3.76
CA ALA A 398 -19.04 19.07 -3.10
C ALA A 398 -20.48 19.59 -3.10
N GLY A 399 -21.40 18.96 -3.85
CA GLY A 399 -22.84 19.23 -3.83
C GLY A 399 -23.61 18.47 -2.74
N CYS A 400 -23.00 17.50 -2.06
CA CYS A 400 -23.63 16.81 -0.94
C CYS A 400 -23.37 17.58 0.37
N PRO A 401 -24.41 18.02 1.10
CA PRO A 401 -24.22 18.57 2.44
C PRO A 401 -23.67 17.48 3.35
N ILE A 402 -22.55 17.81 4.01
CA ILE A 402 -21.88 17.01 5.07
C ILE A 402 -22.80 16.87 6.29
#